data_AF-E3QKH5-F1
#
_entry.id   AF-E3QKH5-F1
#
_cell.length_a   1.000
_cell.length_b   1.000
_cell.length_c   1.000
_cell.angle_alpha   90.00
_cell.angle_beta   90.00
_cell.angle_gamma   90.00
#
_symmetry.space_group_name_H-M   'P 1'
#
loop_
_entity.id
_entity.type
_entity.pdbx_description
1 polymer ?
#
loop_
_entity_poly.entity_id
_entity_poly.type
_entity_poly.pdbx_seq_one_letter_code
_entity_poly.pdbx_strand_id
1 'polypeptide(L)'
;MELFKIQEHCISAVANVEGIFMEFLTQPQSVANRTNLFGLEAGRRREGPRDRPQSVRVRRGLLRRRGYPIDVVYINYVDSSQGVYKSWGTEIVAKMQAVSKKYDSEEFFQRRVPGGFKVF
;
A
#
# COMPACT_ATOMS: atom_id res chain seq x y z
N MET A 1 10.65 14.47 -15.98
CA MET A 1 9.92 14.89 -14.76
C MET A 1 10.94 15.34 -13.73
N GLU A 2 11.09 16.66 -13.55
CA GLU A 2 12.08 17.25 -12.64
C GLU A 2 11.90 16.85 -11.16
N LEU A 3 10.66 16.58 -10.75
CA LEU A 3 10.34 16.13 -9.39
C LEU A 3 11.13 14.89 -8.95
N PHE A 4 11.26 13.88 -9.83
CA PHE A 4 12.00 12.66 -9.49
C PHE A 4 13.50 12.92 -9.38
N LYS A 5 14.06 13.83 -10.19
CA LYS A 5 15.48 14.20 -10.11
C LYS A 5 15.80 14.94 -8.81
N ILE A 6 14.92 15.86 -8.41
CA ILE A 6 15.05 16.59 -7.13
C ILE A 6 15.01 15.59 -5.97
N GLN A 7 14.04 14.68 -5.99
CA GLN A 7 13.91 13.67 -4.95
C GLN A 7 15.13 12.74 -4.89
N GLU A 8 15.62 12.24 -6.03
CA GLU A 8 16.84 11.43 -6.12
C GLU A 8 18.06 12.17 -5.56
N HIS A 9 18.22 13.44 -5.91
CA HIS A 9 19.28 14.28 -5.38
C HIS A 9 19.19 14.44 -3.86
N CYS A 10 17.99 14.72 -3.31
CA CYS A 10 17.80 14.88 -1.87
C CYS A 10 18.11 13.59 -1.09
N ILE A 11 17.74 12.41 -1.62
CA ILE A 11 17.99 11.14 -0.91
C ILE A 11 19.42 10.62 -1.08
N SER A 12 20.20 11.15 -2.03
CA SER A 12 21.56 10.68 -2.30
C SER A 12 22.47 10.73 -1.07
N ALA A 13 22.27 11.73 -0.19
CA ALA A 13 23.02 11.90 1.05
C ALA A 13 22.85 10.73 2.04
N VAL A 14 21.73 10.02 1.97
CA VAL A 14 21.43 8.89 2.87
C VAL A 14 21.39 7.54 2.14
N ALA A 15 21.64 7.53 0.83
CA ALA A 15 21.50 6.34 0.00
C ALA A 15 22.47 5.19 0.36
N ASN A 16 23.61 5.54 0.98
CA ASN A 16 24.65 4.60 1.37
C ASN A 16 24.72 4.36 2.89
N VAL A 17 23.76 4.87 3.67
CA VAL A 17 23.73 4.63 5.11
C VAL A 17 23.21 3.21 5.35
N GLU A 18 24.04 2.38 5.97
CA GLU A 18 23.66 1.02 6.32
C GLU A 18 22.41 1.01 7.22
N GLY A 19 21.48 0.11 6.93
CA GLY A 19 20.22 0.01 7.66
C GLY A 19 19.11 0.97 7.21
N ILE A 20 19.40 1.98 6.37
CA ILE A 20 18.39 2.91 5.87
C ILE A 20 17.94 2.49 4.46
N PHE A 21 16.63 2.29 4.30
CA PHE A 21 15.99 2.08 3.00
C PHE A 21 14.98 3.18 2.73
N MET A 22 15.25 4.02 1.74
CA MET A 22 14.36 5.10 1.32
C MET A 22 13.58 4.69 0.07
N GLU A 23 12.26 4.80 0.16
CA GLU A 23 11.33 4.48 -0.93
C GLU A 23 10.51 5.71 -1.30
N PHE A 24 10.51 6.05 -2.59
CA PHE A 24 9.55 7.01 -3.12
C PHE A 24 8.23 6.31 -3.42
N LEU A 25 7.22 6.59 -2.61
CA LEU A 25 5.85 6.18 -2.85
C LEU A 25 5.12 7.30 -3.57
N THR A 26 4.91 7.14 -4.89
CA THR A 26 3.91 7.93 -5.58
C THR A 26 2.55 7.32 -5.27
N GLN A 27 1.76 7.95 -4.41
CA GLN A 27 0.33 7.66 -4.38
C GLN A 27 -0.27 8.31 -5.63
N PRO A 28 -0.80 7.56 -6.61
CA PRO A 28 -1.76 8.15 -7.53
C PRO A 28 -3.01 8.44 -6.71
N GLN A 29 -3.06 9.60 -6.05
CA GLN A 29 -4.30 10.02 -5.42
C GLN A 29 -5.37 10.17 -6.50
N SER A 30 -6.56 9.62 -6.22
CA SER A 30 -7.77 9.97 -6.95
C SER A 30 -7.99 11.45 -6.74
N VAL A 31 -7.99 12.22 -7.81
CA VAL A 31 -8.36 13.63 -7.74
C VAL A 31 -9.88 13.73 -7.70
N ALA A 32 -10.39 14.61 -6.87
CA ALA A 32 -11.78 15.06 -6.92
C ALA A 32 -12.16 15.58 -8.34
N ASN A 33 -11.18 15.92 -9.18
CA ASN A 33 -11.34 16.49 -10.53
C ASN A 33 -10.95 15.55 -11.70
N ARG A 34 -11.30 14.27 -11.62
CA ARG A 34 -11.23 13.27 -12.71
C ARG A 34 -9.86 12.93 -13.31
N THR A 35 -8.80 13.75 -13.18
CA THR A 35 -7.49 13.55 -13.81
C THR A 35 -6.33 13.45 -12.80
N ASN A 36 -5.68 12.30 -12.66
CA ASN A 36 -4.60 12.11 -11.66
C ASN A 36 -3.32 12.93 -11.97
N LEU A 37 -2.32 12.84 -11.09
CA LEU A 37 -1.01 13.53 -11.24
C LEU A 37 -0.30 13.24 -12.58
N PHE A 38 -0.69 12.17 -13.28
CA PHE A 38 -0.14 11.76 -14.57
C PHE A 38 -1.00 12.18 -15.76
N GLY A 39 -2.03 13.00 -15.56
CA GLY A 39 -2.93 13.42 -16.64
C GLY A 39 -3.93 12.33 -17.05
N LEU A 40 -4.12 11.28 -16.25
CA LEU A 40 -4.99 10.14 -16.59
C LEU A 40 -6.38 10.28 -15.96
N GLU A 41 -7.41 10.04 -16.76
CA GLU A 41 -8.79 9.98 -16.28
C GLU A 41 -9.01 8.83 -15.28
N ALA A 42 -9.81 9.09 -14.26
CA ALA A 42 -10.24 8.11 -13.27
C ALA A 42 -10.92 6.92 -13.96
N GLY A 43 -10.36 5.72 -13.79
CA GLY A 43 -10.89 4.48 -14.36
C GLY A 43 -10.17 3.98 -15.62
N ARG A 44 -9.32 4.79 -16.27
CA ARG A 44 -8.45 4.29 -17.35
C ARG A 44 -7.18 3.69 -16.77
N ARG A 45 -7.06 2.36 -16.80
CA ARG A 45 -5.75 1.69 -16.69
C ARG A 45 -4.96 1.97 -17.95
N ARG A 46 -3.66 2.24 -17.82
CA ARG A 46 -2.78 2.21 -18.99
C ARG A 46 -2.72 0.77 -19.49
N GLU A 47 -3.27 0.51 -20.68
CA GLU A 47 -2.84 -0.64 -21.48
C GLU A 47 -1.42 -0.34 -21.97
N GLY A 48 -0.44 -0.75 -21.17
CA GLY A 48 0.97 -0.63 -21.48
C GLY A 48 1.75 -1.75 -20.78
N PRO A 49 2.86 -2.22 -21.37
CA PRO A 49 3.56 -3.39 -20.86
C PRO A 49 4.11 -3.06 -19.46
N ARG A 50 3.46 -3.64 -18.45
CA ARG A 50 3.73 -3.60 -16.99
C ARG A 50 2.86 -2.64 -16.18
N ASP A 51 1.55 -2.83 -16.30
CA ASP A 51 0.64 -2.88 -15.14
C ASP A 51 1.09 -4.05 -14.22
N ARG A 52 2.24 -3.87 -13.55
CA ARG A 52 2.84 -4.90 -12.70
C ARG A 52 2.32 -4.70 -11.28
N PRO A 53 1.50 -5.62 -10.72
CA PRO A 53 1.37 -5.79 -9.26
C PRO A 53 2.69 -6.31 -8.62
N GLN A 54 3.83 -5.82 -9.10
CA GLN A 54 5.16 -6.38 -8.90
C GLN A 54 6.12 -5.42 -8.20
N SER A 55 5.77 -4.16 -7.94
CA SER A 55 6.69 -3.23 -7.26
C SER A 55 6.80 -3.54 -5.77
N VAL A 56 5.69 -3.67 -5.04
CA VAL A 56 5.71 -3.91 -3.59
C VAL A 56 6.14 -5.34 -3.24
N ARG A 57 5.61 -6.36 -3.93
CA ARG A 57 5.98 -7.76 -3.69
C ARG A 57 7.46 -8.03 -3.94
N VAL A 58 8.02 -7.55 -5.07
CA VAL A 58 9.44 -7.75 -5.39
C VAL A 58 10.33 -7.02 -4.39
N ARG A 59 9.93 -5.81 -3.98
CA ARG A 59 10.66 -4.99 -3.02
C ARG A 59 10.66 -5.59 -1.63
N ARG A 60 9.51 -6.05 -1.13
CA ARG A 60 9.46 -6.82 0.13
C ARG A 60 10.28 -8.10 0.04
N GLY A 61 10.31 -8.75 -1.12
CA GLY A 61 11.23 -9.87 -1.38
C GLY A 61 12.70 -9.48 -1.26
N LEU A 62 13.11 -8.33 -1.78
CA LEU A 62 14.47 -7.80 -1.65
C LEU A 62 14.80 -7.45 -0.19
N LEU A 63 13.90 -6.76 0.52
CA LEU A 63 14.08 -6.37 1.91
C LEU A 63 14.23 -7.59 2.82
N ARG A 64 13.35 -8.60 2.67
CA ARG A 64 13.47 -9.88 3.38
C ARG A 64 14.78 -10.59 3.09
N ARG A 65 15.22 -10.64 1.82
CA ARG A 65 16.53 -11.22 1.45
C ARG A 65 17.72 -10.50 2.08
N ARG A 66 17.59 -9.20 2.35
CA ARG A 66 18.59 -8.39 3.04
C ARG A 66 18.47 -8.43 4.57
N GLY A 67 17.57 -9.24 5.12
CA GLY A 67 17.39 -9.37 6.56
C GLY A 67 16.58 -8.24 7.21
N TYR A 68 15.90 -7.39 6.41
CA TYR A 68 15.05 -6.34 6.95
C TYR A 68 13.65 -6.89 7.27
N PRO A 69 13.25 -6.96 8.55
CA PRO A 69 11.92 -7.40 8.94
C PRO A 69 10.87 -6.37 8.52
N ILE A 70 9.69 -6.86 8.14
CA ILE A 70 8.52 -6.02 7.82
C ILE A 70 7.33 -6.69 8.49
N ASP A 71 7.30 -6.58 9.81
CA ASP A 71 6.45 -7.41 10.67
C ASP A 71 5.05 -6.84 10.79
N VAL A 72 4.94 -5.51 10.88
CA VAL A 72 3.66 -4.80 11.00
C VAL A 72 3.47 -3.89 9.79
N VAL A 73 2.31 -4.00 9.16
CA VAL A 73 1.95 -3.24 7.97
C VAL A 73 1.02 -2.08 8.38
N TYR A 74 1.42 -0.85 8.07
CA TYR A 74 0.62 0.34 8.38
C TYR A 74 -0.38 0.66 7.27
N ILE A 75 -1.67 0.55 7.58
CA ILE A 75 -2.78 0.51 6.61
C ILE A 75 -2.90 1.73 5.67
N ASN A 76 -2.35 2.88 6.03
CA ASN A 76 -2.49 4.12 5.25
C ASN A 76 -1.55 4.20 4.03
N TYR A 77 -0.51 3.35 3.97
CA TYR A 77 0.52 3.42 2.93
C TYR A 77 0.73 2.09 2.21
N VAL A 78 -0.33 1.29 2.08
CA VAL A 78 -0.21 -0.11 1.65
C VAL A 78 -1.20 -0.47 0.57
N ASP A 79 -0.82 -1.43 -0.27
CA ASP A 79 -1.69 -2.01 -1.28
C ASP A 79 -2.31 -3.35 -0.81
N SER A 80 -3.32 -3.81 -1.55
CA SER A 80 -4.08 -5.03 -1.22
C SER A 80 -3.23 -6.30 -1.14
N SER A 81 -2.04 -6.33 -1.77
CA SER A 81 -1.14 -7.48 -1.76
C SER A 81 -0.32 -7.65 -0.47
N GLN A 82 -0.30 -6.65 0.42
CA GLN A 82 0.58 -6.64 1.58
C GLN A 82 0.05 -7.38 2.81
N GLY A 83 -1.21 -7.83 2.79
CA GLY A 83 -1.82 -8.59 3.87
C GLY A 83 -1.85 -7.84 5.20
N VAL A 84 -2.51 -6.69 5.23
CA VAL A 84 -2.55 -5.77 6.39
C VAL A 84 -2.94 -6.48 7.68
N TYR A 85 -4.14 -7.05 7.73
CA TYR A 85 -4.65 -7.70 8.94
C TYR A 85 -3.84 -8.96 9.31
N LYS A 86 -3.31 -9.69 8.32
CA LYS A 86 -2.40 -10.81 8.58
C LYS A 86 -1.15 -10.37 9.34
N SER A 87 -0.65 -9.16 9.09
CA SER A 87 0.53 -8.62 9.79
C SER A 87 0.26 -8.25 11.26
N TRP A 88 -1.00 -8.07 11.65
CA TRP A 88 -1.36 -7.69 13.03
C TRP A 88 -1.59 -8.92 13.93
N GLY A 89 -1.58 -10.13 13.36
CA GLY A 89 -1.74 -11.37 14.11
C GLY A 89 -3.20 -11.76 14.37
N THR A 90 -3.40 -13.06 14.62
CA THR A 90 -4.73 -13.67 14.73
C THR A 90 -5.54 -13.13 15.91
N GLU A 91 -4.89 -12.78 17.01
CA GLU A 91 -5.57 -12.25 18.20
C GLU A 91 -6.23 -10.89 17.94
N ILE A 92 -5.50 -9.96 17.31
CA ILE A 92 -6.03 -8.63 16.97
C ILE A 92 -7.15 -8.76 15.95
N VAL A 93 -6.96 -9.59 14.93
CA VAL A 93 -7.99 -9.83 13.91
C VAL A 93 -9.25 -10.44 14.53
N ALA A 94 -9.12 -11.39 15.46
CA ALA A 94 -10.27 -11.96 16.15
C ALA A 94 -11.06 -10.92 16.96
N LYS A 95 -10.37 -9.99 17.65
CA LYS A 95 -11.02 -8.86 18.34
C LYS A 95 -11.77 -7.96 17.35
N MET A 96 -11.17 -7.63 16.21
CA MET A 96 -11.81 -6.82 15.17
C MET A 96 -13.05 -7.52 14.59
N GLN A 97 -12.95 -8.82 14.31
CA GLN A 97 -14.07 -9.63 13.83
C GLN A 97 -15.20 -9.70 14.85
N ALA A 98 -14.89 -9.83 16.15
CA ALA A 98 -15.89 -9.80 17.22
C ALA A 98 -16.61 -8.45 17.29
N VAL A 99 -15.88 -7.34 17.18
CA VAL A 99 -16.46 -5.99 17.10
C VAL A 99 -17.34 -5.85 15.85
N SER A 100 -16.87 -6.31 14.69
CA SER A 100 -17.66 -6.28 13.46
C SER A 100 -18.96 -7.07 13.60
N LYS A 101 -18.93 -8.27 14.19
CA LYS A 101 -20.15 -9.07 14.42
C LYS A 101 -21.12 -8.40 15.39
N LYS A 102 -20.62 -7.67 16.38
CA LYS A 102 -21.44 -6.98 17.39
C LYS A 102 -22.18 -5.77 16.81
N TYR A 103 -21.54 -5.00 15.92
CA TYR A 103 -22.06 -3.70 15.46
C TYR A 103 -22.46 -3.68 13.98
N ASP A 104 -22.02 -4.64 13.19
CA ASP A 104 -22.32 -4.82 11.76
C ASP A 104 -22.70 -6.29 11.50
N SER A 105 -23.72 -6.78 12.21
CA SER A 105 -24.15 -8.19 12.15
C SER A 105 -24.63 -8.63 10.76
N GLU A 106 -25.10 -7.68 9.95
CA GLU A 106 -25.50 -7.91 8.55
C GLU A 106 -24.33 -7.77 7.55
N GLU A 107 -23.11 -7.50 8.05
CA GLU A 107 -21.89 -7.34 7.26
C GLU A 107 -22.00 -6.27 6.16
N PHE A 108 -22.74 -5.19 6.43
CA PHE A 108 -22.94 -4.09 5.47
C PHE A 108 -21.59 -3.48 5.04
N PHE A 109 -20.70 -3.19 5.99
CA PHE A 109 -19.39 -2.60 5.66
C PHE A 109 -18.45 -3.61 4.99
N GLN A 110 -18.65 -4.90 5.24
CA GLN A 110 -17.84 -5.95 4.62
C GLN A 110 -18.27 -6.21 3.16
N ARG A 111 -19.56 -6.12 2.86
CA ARG A 111 -20.13 -6.54 1.55
C ARG A 111 -20.62 -5.40 0.66
N ARG A 112 -21.17 -4.34 1.25
CA ARG A 112 -21.87 -3.28 0.50
C ARG A 112 -21.00 -2.05 0.22
N VAL A 113 -19.97 -1.81 1.03
CA VAL A 113 -19.07 -0.66 0.81
C VAL A 113 -17.91 -1.07 -0.12
N PRO A 114 -17.77 -0.44 -1.29
CA PRO A 114 -16.65 -0.72 -2.20
C PRO A 114 -15.33 -0.22 -1.64
N GLY A 115 -14.26 -0.98 -1.88
CA GLY A 115 -12.91 -0.65 -1.38
C GLY A 115 -12.72 -0.90 0.12
N GLY A 116 -11.61 -0.37 0.63
CA GLY A 116 -11.14 -0.62 2.00
C GLY A 116 -10.70 -2.08 2.24
N PHE A 117 -9.99 -2.31 3.34
CA PHE A 117 -9.59 -3.66 3.76
C PHE A 117 -10.72 -4.31 4.56
N LYS A 118 -11.15 -5.51 4.13
CA LYS A 118 -12.19 -6.30 4.82
C LYS A 118 -11.57 -7.20 5.89
N VAL A 119 -12.22 -7.29 7.04
CA VAL A 119 -11.71 -8.04 8.21
C VAL A 119 -12.07 -9.53 8.18
N PHE A 120 -12.79 -9.95 7.13
CA PHE A 120 -13.15 -11.34 6.82
C PHE A 120 -12.62 -11.73 5.44
#